data_AF-A0A914QTS1-F1
#
_entry.id   AF-A0A914QTS1-F1
#
_cell.length_a   1.000
_cell.length_b   1.000
_cell.length_c   1.000
_cell.angle_alpha   90.00
_cell.angle_beta   90.00
_cell.angle_gamma   90.00
#
_symmetry.space_group_name_H-M   'P 1'
#
loop_
_entity.id
_entity.type
_entity.pdbx_description
1 polymer ?
#
loop_
_entity_poly.entity_id
_entity_poly.type
_entity_poly.pdbx_seq_one_letter_code
_entity_poly.pdbx_strand_id
1 'polypeptide(L)'
;MAENLVNTWAELGKGLDKIYANVDPVSTKQYMELYSHVYNFCTKSHLDEVTPLNRGRRSGNMSVATPSGAEFVGEDLYKKLVTFLEDYLSVQFYCC
;
A
#
# COMPACT_ATOMS: atom_id res chain seq x y z
N MET A 1 -1.55 5.19 14.34
CA MET A 1 -0.96 6.17 13.40
C MET A 1 -1.23 5.63 12.02
N ALA A 2 -2.16 6.22 11.29
CA ALA A 2 -2.50 5.78 9.94
C ALA A 2 -1.23 5.82 9.06
N GLU A 3 -0.89 4.70 8.46
CA GLU A 3 0.28 4.60 7.60
C GLU A 3 -0.04 5.39 6.32
N ASN A 4 0.57 6.55 6.19
CA ASN A 4 0.29 7.46 5.09
C ASN A 4 0.88 6.88 3.80
N LEU A 5 0.16 7.01 2.67
CA LEU A 5 0.64 6.65 1.32
C LEU A 5 2.07 7.14 1.06
N VAL A 6 2.41 8.34 1.55
CA VAL A 6 3.75 8.93 1.46
C VAL A 6 4.82 8.06 2.12
N ASN A 7 4.56 7.51 3.30
CA ASN A 7 5.50 6.69 4.04
C ASN A 7 5.64 5.31 3.40
N THR A 8 4.52 4.67 3.06
CA THR A 8 4.51 3.37 2.37
C THR A 8 5.25 3.46 1.02
N TRP A 9 5.00 4.53 0.25
CA TRP A 9 5.69 4.75 -1.02
C TRP A 9 7.19 5.03 -0.84
N ALA A 10 7.60 5.78 0.18
CA ALA A 10 9.00 6.11 0.42
C ALA A 10 9.86 4.85 0.69
N GLU A 11 9.30 3.85 1.39
CA GLU A 11 9.98 2.58 1.63
C GLU A 11 9.90 1.66 0.41
N LEU A 12 8.73 1.58 -0.23
CA LEU A 12 8.53 0.78 -1.44
C LEU A 12 9.43 1.24 -2.60
N GLY A 13 9.50 2.55 -2.85
CA GLY A 13 10.31 3.15 -3.90
C GLY A 13 11.80 2.84 -3.74
N LYS A 14 12.34 2.96 -2.51
CA LYS A 14 13.74 2.58 -2.23
C LYS A 14 14.00 1.09 -2.46
N GLY A 15 13.01 0.24 -2.17
CA GLY A 15 13.07 -1.19 -2.46
C GLY A 15 13.09 -1.46 -3.98
N LEU A 16 12.21 -0.78 -4.72
CA LEU A 16 12.13 -0.86 -6.18
C LEU A 16 13.42 -0.37 -6.84
N ASP A 17 13.98 0.76 -6.40
CA ASP A 17 15.27 1.26 -6.88
C ASP A 17 16.37 0.20 -6.71
N LYS A 18 16.43 -0.48 -5.57
CA LYS A 18 17.41 -1.56 -5.35
C LYS A 18 17.21 -2.75 -6.27
N ILE A 19 15.95 -3.15 -6.49
CA ILE A 19 15.61 -4.27 -7.38
C ILE A 19 16.00 -3.94 -8.82
N TYR A 20 15.63 -2.75 -9.30
CA TYR A 20 15.81 -2.36 -10.69
C TYR A 20 17.22 -1.87 -11.00
N ALA A 21 17.93 -1.23 -10.06
CA ALA A 21 19.30 -0.79 -10.26
C ALA A 21 20.31 -1.95 -10.38
N ASN A 22 19.90 -3.21 -10.16
CA ASN A 22 20.74 -4.42 -10.26
C ASN A 22 22.05 -4.36 -9.43
N VAL A 23 22.13 -3.46 -8.44
CA VAL A 23 23.36 -3.25 -7.66
C VAL A 23 23.58 -4.38 -6.66
N ASP A 24 22.51 -4.84 -6.00
CA ASP A 24 22.58 -5.90 -4.99
C ASP A 24 21.37 -6.85 -5.08
N PRO A 25 21.56 -8.18 -4.90
CA PRO A 25 20.46 -9.13 -4.83
C PRO A 25 19.60 -8.87 -3.58
N VAL A 26 18.30 -8.74 -3.79
CA VAL A 26 17.34 -8.56 -2.68
C VAL A 26 17.18 -9.86 -1.91
N SER A 27 17.41 -9.82 -0.60
CA SER A 27 17.21 -10.97 0.27
C SER A 27 15.72 -11.31 0.41
N THR A 28 15.40 -12.59 0.65
CA THR A 28 14.01 -13.04 0.88
C THR A 28 13.33 -12.25 1.99
N LYS A 29 14.07 -11.86 3.03
CA LYS A 29 13.57 -11.05 4.15
C LYS A 29 13.09 -9.67 3.67
N GLN A 30 13.91 -8.97 2.90
CA GLN A 30 13.58 -7.64 2.35
C GLN A 30 12.40 -7.71 1.39
N TYR A 31 12.33 -8.77 0.57
CA TYR A 31 11.20 -8.99 -0.33
C TYR A 31 9.89 -9.16 0.46
N MET A 32 9.90 -9.98 1.51
CA MET A 32 8.71 -10.22 2.34
C MET A 32 8.31 -8.98 3.15
N GLU A 33 9.26 -8.16 3.58
CA GLU A 33 8.99 -6.87 4.21
C GLU A 33 8.24 -5.95 3.22
N LEU A 34 8.78 -5.74 2.02
CA LEU A 34 8.13 -4.92 0.97
C LEU A 34 6.72 -5.42 0.63
N TYR A 35 6.56 -6.74 0.48
CA TYR A 35 5.25 -7.36 0.27
C TYR A 35 4.27 -7.05 1.41
N SER A 36 4.73 -7.19 2.66
CA SER A 36 3.90 -6.93 3.84
C SER A 36 3.48 -5.47 3.93
N HIS A 37 4.34 -4.52 3.55
CA HIS A 37 4.00 -3.09 3.51
C HIS A 37 2.86 -2.80 2.52
N VAL A 38 2.93 -3.36 1.31
CA VAL A 38 1.85 -3.21 0.31
C VAL A 38 0.56 -3.88 0.81
N TYR A 39 0.66 -5.10 1.34
CA TYR A 39 -0.49 -5.83 1.87
C TYR A 39 -1.18 -5.06 3.01
N ASN A 40 -0.40 -4.57 3.97
CA ASN A 40 -0.92 -3.79 5.10
C ASN A 40 -1.57 -2.49 4.62
N PHE A 41 -0.98 -1.80 3.65
CA PHE A 41 -1.56 -0.58 3.08
C PHE A 41 -2.92 -0.86 2.42
N CYS A 42 -3.02 -1.92 1.62
CA CYS A 42 -4.25 -2.30 0.93
C CYS A 42 -5.34 -2.88 1.86
N THR A 43 -5.00 -3.30 3.09
CA THR A 43 -5.95 -3.93 4.03
C THR A 43 -6.29 -3.07 5.25
N LYS A 44 -5.52 -2.01 5.54
CA LYS A 44 -5.69 -1.16 6.73
C LYS A 44 -6.99 -0.33 6.73
N SER A 45 -7.45 0.17 5.58
CA SER A 45 -8.74 0.87 5.50
C SER A 45 -9.92 0.00 5.93
N HIS A 46 -9.85 -1.31 5.67
CA HIS A 46 -10.87 -2.27 6.09
C HIS A 46 -10.81 -2.58 7.60
N LEU A 47 -9.76 -2.19 8.32
CA LEU A 47 -9.63 -2.39 9.78
C LEU A 47 -10.07 -1.15 10.57
N ASP A 48 -9.85 0.06 10.06
CA ASP A 48 -10.32 1.28 10.72
C ASP A 48 -11.86 1.42 10.65
N GLU A 49 -12.51 0.90 9.60
CA GLU A 49 -13.98 0.81 9.53
C GLU A 49 -14.55 -0.28 10.47
N VAL A 50 -13.77 -1.33 10.75
CA VAL A 50 -14.13 -2.37 11.72
C VAL A 50 -13.59 -1.97 13.08
N THR A 51 -14.08 -0.85 13.61
CA THR A 51 -13.92 -0.56 15.04
C THR A 51 -14.44 -1.79 15.80
N PRO A 52 -13.68 -2.40 16.73
CA PRO A 52 -14.21 -3.50 17.53
C PRO A 52 -15.39 -2.93 18.31
N LEU A 53 -16.61 -3.30 17.93
CA LEU A 53 -17.79 -3.07 18.73
C LEU A 53 -17.50 -3.71 20.09
N ASN A 54 -17.11 -2.82 21.00
CA ASN A 54 -17.11 -3.01 22.42
C ASN A 54 -18.38 -3.80 22.74
N ARG A 55 -18.25 -5.00 23.31
CA ARG A 55 -19.38 -5.80 23.81
C ARG A 55 -19.96 -5.09 25.04
N GLY A 56 -20.48 -3.89 24.83
CA GLY A 56 -21.15 -3.03 25.77
C GLY A 56 -22.58 -2.85 25.30
N ARG A 57 -23.36 -3.91 25.48
CA ARG A 57 -24.81 -3.93 25.69
C ARG A 57 -25.43 -2.52 25.78
N ARG A 58 -26.01 -2.00 24.70
CA ARG A 58 -27.00 -0.91 24.73
C ARG A 58 -27.88 -0.93 23.48
N SER A 59 -29.17 -1.15 23.75
CA SER A 59 -30.30 -1.09 22.86
C SER A 59 -30.43 0.29 22.19
N GLY A 60 -30.78 0.33 20.91
CA GLY A 60 -31.30 1.54 20.26
C GLY A 60 -30.88 1.73 18.80
N ASN A 61 -31.84 1.57 17.89
CA ASN A 61 -31.88 2.02 16.49
C ASN A 61 -30.70 1.66 15.58
N MET A 62 -30.87 0.53 14.89
CA MET A 62 -30.04 0.03 13.82
C MET A 62 -30.28 0.84 12.53
N SER A 63 -29.60 1.97 12.36
CA SER A 63 -29.27 2.46 11.02
C SER A 63 -28.08 1.65 10.54
N VAL A 64 -28.35 0.55 9.84
CA VAL A 64 -27.33 -0.23 9.12
C VAL A 64 -26.69 0.73 8.12
N ALA A 65 -25.54 1.29 8.47
CA ALA A 65 -24.63 1.84 7.49
C ALA A 65 -24.26 0.65 6.60
N THR A 66 -24.81 0.63 5.39
CA THR A 66 -24.34 -0.25 4.33
C THR A 66 -22.84 -0.03 4.22
N PRO A 67 -22.00 -1.07 4.37
CA PRO A 67 -20.58 -0.93 4.08
C PRO A 67 -20.49 -0.45 2.64
N SER A 68 -19.92 0.75 2.46
CA SER A 68 -19.57 1.24 1.14
C SER A 68 -18.68 0.17 0.51
N GLY A 69 -18.97 -0.24 -0.72
CA GLY A 69 -18.22 -1.32 -1.38
C GLY A 69 -16.72 -1.05 -1.37
N ALA A 70 -15.91 -2.12 -1.54
CA ALA A 70 -14.45 -2.11 -1.45
C ALA A 70 -13.80 -0.78 -1.89
N GLU A 71 -13.39 0.04 -0.92
CA GLU A 71 -12.65 1.27 -1.22
C GLU A 71 -11.33 0.89 -1.91
N PHE A 72 -11.10 1.43 -3.09
CA PHE A 72 -9.94 1.08 -3.92
C PHE A 72 -8.69 1.85 -3.46
N VAL A 73 -8.22 1.55 -2.24
CA VAL A 73 -7.07 2.22 -1.59
C VAL A 73 -5.76 1.98 -2.36
N GLY A 74 -5.69 0.91 -3.14
CA GLY A 74 -4.54 0.59 -3.99
C GLY A 74 -4.39 1.49 -5.23
N GLU A 75 -5.38 2.31 -5.60
CA GLU A 75 -5.34 3.10 -6.84
C GLU A 75 -4.16 4.06 -6.88
N ASP A 76 -3.97 4.82 -5.81
CA ASP A 76 -2.94 5.86 -5.75
C ASP A 76 -1.54 5.24 -5.71
N LEU A 77 -1.40 4.09 -5.04
CA LEU A 77 -0.16 3.33 -5.03
C LEU A 77 0.15 2.76 -6.42
N TYR A 78 -0.87 2.26 -7.12
CA TYR A 78 -0.74 1.74 -8.47
C TYR A 78 -0.33 2.84 -9.46
N LYS A 79 -1.00 4.01 -9.43
CA LYS A 79 -0.63 5.15 -10.28
C LYS A 79 0.83 5.57 -10.09
N LYS A 80 1.29 5.65 -8.83
CA LYS A 80 2.69 5.95 -8.52
C LYS A 80 3.65 4.91 -9.07
N LEU A 81 3.30 3.62 -8.99
CA LEU A 81 4.10 2.53 -9.54
C LEU A 81 4.22 2.64 -11.07
N VAL A 82 3.12 2.94 -11.76
CA VAL A 82 3.13 3.14 -13.21
C VAL A 82 4.06 4.29 -13.59
N THR A 83 3.93 5.45 -12.95
CA THR A 83 4.83 6.59 -13.22
C THR A 83 6.30 6.25 -12.96
N PHE A 84 6.60 5.55 -11.87
CA PHE A 84 7.96 5.09 -11.58
C PHE A 84 8.53 4.20 -12.70
N LEU A 85 7.73 3.26 -13.21
CA LEU A 85 8.15 2.37 -14.29
C LEU A 85 8.32 3.11 -15.61
N GLU A 86 7.42 4.04 -15.94
CA GLU A 86 7.53 4.88 -17.13
C GLU A 86 8.81 5.73 -17.10
N ASP A 87 9.10 6.36 -15.96
CA ASP A 87 10.34 7.13 -15.75
C ASP A 87 11.57 6.23 -15.87
N TYR A 88 11.58 5.09 -15.17
CA TYR A 88 12.69 4.13 -15.21
C TYR A 88 12.98 3.63 -16.64
N LEU A 89 11.93 3.27 -17.38
CA LEU A 89 12.06 2.81 -18.76
C LEU A 89 12.49 3.96 -19.69
N SER A 90 11.93 5.16 -19.53
CA SER A 90 12.33 6.32 -20.36
C SER A 90 13.83 6.61 -20.22
N VAL A 91 14.36 6.61 -19.00
CA VAL A 91 15.79 6.83 -18.74
C VAL A 91 16.66 5.73 -19.34
N GLN A 92 16.21 4.47 -19.33
CA GLN A 92 16.90 3.36 -19.97
C GLN A 92 17.00 3.51 -21.50
N PHE A 93 15.97 4.06 -22.15
CA PHE A 93 15.96 4.24 -23.61
C PHE A 93 16.77 5.45 -24.11
N TYR A 94 17.04 6.45 -23.26
CA TYR A 94 17.85 7.63 -23.64
C TYR A 94 19.35 7.51 -23.30
N CYS A 95 19.77 6.43 -22.62
CA CYS A 95 21.17 6.23 -22.23
C CYS A 95 21.97 5.34 -23.21
N CYS A 96 21.40 5.03 -24.38
CA CYS A 96 22.09 4.39 -25.52
C CYS A 96 22.04 5.28 -26.77
#